data_AF-A0A3B0VVX8-F1
#
_entry.id   AF-A0A3B0VVX8-F1
#
_cell.length_a   1.000
_cell.length_b   1.000
_cell.length_c   1.000
_cell.angle_alpha   90.00
_cell.angle_beta   90.00
_cell.angle_gamma   90.00
#
_symmetry.space_group_name_H-M   'P 1'
#
loop_
_entity.id
_entity.type
_entity.pdbx_description
1 polymer ?
#
loop_
_entity_poly.entity_id
_entity_poly.type
_entity_poly.pdbx_seq_one_letter_code
_entity_poly.pdbx_strand_id
1 'polypeptide(L)'
;MSKFKFSAITILLLCSLHAAAGQLVTCNNPGENYVGWPTVDPIWEMCYLAPADSSAQDGSSLEIRQVHLNGFLVLERSHVPLLFANYDGSTCYRDWKNTNSAFISANQVENPTDPAITTCDASTSTTVPVGSCPFGLGGSCITGVQVEKYDDRLVLTTNHSAAWYKYASRYVFYADGRFQPRFGFGNSDGTNFGTNHYHIGYWRMNFDIDGASDDEVFIVDDQGQSAQSTE
;
A
#
# COMPACT_ATOMS: atom_id res chain seq x y z
N MET A 1 1.49 -67.62 37.10
CA MET A 1 2.64 -66.90 36.48
C MET A 1 2.64 -67.27 35.00
N SER A 2 2.55 -66.44 33.98
CA SER A 2 2.53 -64.99 33.76
C SER A 2 1.76 -64.78 32.44
N LYS A 3 0.85 -63.79 32.37
CA LYS A 3 0.19 -63.37 31.13
C LYS A 3 0.93 -62.14 30.59
N PHE A 4 1.65 -62.27 29.48
CA PHE A 4 2.21 -61.10 28.79
C PHE A 4 1.15 -60.50 27.86
N LYS A 5 0.77 -59.25 28.12
CA LYS A 5 -0.06 -58.43 27.23
C LYS A 5 0.87 -57.67 26.29
N PHE A 6 0.75 -57.89 24.98
CA PHE A 6 1.31 -56.99 23.98
C PHE A 6 0.43 -55.74 23.90
N SER A 7 1.03 -54.58 24.20
CA SER A 7 0.41 -53.28 23.98
C SER A 7 0.84 -52.80 22.59
N ALA A 8 -0.10 -52.73 21.65
CA ALA A 8 0.12 -52.14 20.35
C ALA A 8 0.10 -50.61 20.51
N ILE A 9 1.27 -49.98 20.33
CA ILE A 9 1.39 -48.53 20.22
C ILE A 9 1.02 -48.16 18.79
N THR A 10 -0.16 -47.59 18.61
CA THR A 10 -0.58 -46.97 17.34
C THR A 10 0.07 -45.59 17.25
N ILE A 11 1.08 -45.45 16.40
CA ILE A 11 1.67 -44.16 16.04
C ILE A 11 0.69 -43.49 15.05
N LEU A 12 -0.01 -42.44 15.50
CA LEU A 12 -0.76 -41.56 14.61
C LEU A 12 0.26 -40.70 13.84
N LEU A 13 0.46 -40.99 12.56
CA LEU A 13 1.16 -40.12 11.64
C LEU A 13 0.23 -38.94 11.32
N LEU A 14 0.41 -37.79 11.98
CA LEU A 14 -0.18 -36.53 11.50
C LEU A 14 0.55 -36.15 10.20
N CYS A 15 0.00 -36.58 9.07
CA CYS A 15 0.40 -36.06 7.77
C CYS A 15 -0.23 -34.67 7.64
N SER A 16 0.55 -33.63 7.95
CA SER A 16 0.19 -32.25 7.64
C SER A 16 0.22 -32.07 6.13
N LEU A 17 -0.93 -32.29 5.48
CA LEU A 17 -1.19 -31.79 4.14
C LEU A 17 -1.13 -30.26 4.22
N HIS A 18 0.05 -29.70 3.96
CA HIS A 18 0.16 -28.32 3.52
C HIS A 18 -0.41 -28.30 2.11
N ALA A 19 -1.71 -28.06 1.99
CA ALA A 19 -2.26 -27.61 0.72
C ALA A 19 -1.52 -26.32 0.40
N ALA A 20 -0.74 -26.30 -0.68
CA ALA A 20 -0.19 -25.05 -1.20
C ALA A 20 -1.37 -24.09 -1.35
N ALA A 21 -1.35 -22.99 -0.60
CA ALA A 21 -2.42 -22.00 -0.68
C ALA A 21 -2.37 -21.44 -2.10
N GLY A 22 -3.32 -21.84 -2.94
CA GLY A 22 -3.47 -21.28 -4.27
C GLY A 22 -3.85 -19.81 -4.17
N GLN A 23 -3.43 -19.01 -5.15
CA GLN A 23 -3.79 -17.61 -5.26
C GLN A 23 -5.32 -17.41 -5.09
N LEU A 24 -5.73 -16.69 -4.05
CA LEU A 24 -7.16 -16.45 -3.76
C LEU A 24 -7.69 -15.21 -4.50
N VAL A 25 -6.83 -14.23 -4.76
CA VAL A 25 -7.21 -12.96 -5.37
C VAL A 25 -7.05 -13.02 -6.89
N THR A 26 -8.11 -12.68 -7.62
CA THR A 26 -8.06 -12.54 -9.09
C THR A 26 -8.17 -11.06 -9.49
N CYS A 27 -7.17 -10.58 -10.23
CA CYS A 27 -7.11 -9.20 -10.73
C CYS A 27 -7.62 -9.15 -12.17
N ASN A 28 -8.89 -8.78 -12.33
CA ASN A 28 -9.61 -8.90 -13.60
C ASN A 28 -9.73 -7.56 -14.35
N ASN A 29 -9.54 -6.43 -13.68
CA ASN A 29 -9.70 -5.14 -14.34
C ASN A 29 -8.40 -4.73 -15.06
N PRO A 30 -8.51 -4.00 -16.19
CA PRO A 30 -7.33 -3.47 -16.87
C PRO A 30 -6.43 -2.67 -15.93
N GLY A 31 -5.11 -2.89 -16.03
CA GLY A 31 -4.12 -2.21 -15.20
C GLY A 31 -3.97 -2.77 -13.78
N GLU A 32 -4.81 -3.72 -13.35
CA GLU A 32 -4.61 -4.42 -12.08
C GLU A 32 -3.47 -5.42 -12.18
N ASN A 33 -2.66 -5.46 -11.13
CA ASN A 33 -1.57 -6.40 -10.97
C ASN A 33 -1.75 -7.14 -9.65
N TYR A 34 -1.54 -8.46 -9.67
CA TYR A 34 -1.56 -9.27 -8.46
C TYR A 34 -0.26 -9.12 -7.66
N VAL A 35 -0.37 -9.12 -6.34
CA VAL A 35 0.75 -9.36 -5.43
C VAL A 35 0.31 -10.25 -4.27
N GLY A 36 1.13 -11.26 -3.99
CA GLY A 36 1.07 -12.10 -2.80
C GLY A 36 2.37 -11.99 -2.00
N TRP A 37 2.29 -11.91 -0.68
CA TRP A 37 3.45 -11.93 0.20
C TRP A 37 3.19 -12.74 1.49
N PRO A 38 4.11 -13.62 1.91
CA PRO A 38 5.31 -14.07 1.18
C PRO A 38 4.99 -14.69 -0.19
N THR A 39 6.00 -14.86 -1.05
CA THR A 39 5.79 -15.39 -2.41
C THR A 39 5.30 -16.84 -2.41
N VAL A 40 5.69 -17.62 -1.41
CA VAL A 40 5.17 -18.97 -1.14
C VAL A 40 4.25 -18.88 0.06
N ASP A 41 3.07 -19.48 -0.04
CA ASP A 41 2.02 -19.46 0.99
C ASP A 41 1.71 -18.03 1.48
N PRO A 42 1.20 -17.16 0.58
CA PRO A 42 0.99 -15.76 0.90
C PRO A 42 -0.01 -15.58 2.05
N ILE A 43 0.34 -14.73 2.99
CA ILE A 43 -0.59 -14.28 4.05
C ILE A 43 -1.29 -12.99 3.62
N TRP A 44 -0.63 -12.15 2.81
CA TRP A 44 -1.24 -11.00 2.18
C TRP A 44 -1.40 -11.26 0.70
N GLU A 45 -2.61 -11.05 0.19
CA GLU A 45 -2.90 -11.13 -1.24
C GLU A 45 -3.77 -9.94 -1.66
N MET A 46 -3.47 -9.31 -2.78
CA MET A 46 -4.25 -8.16 -3.27
C MET A 46 -3.99 -7.86 -4.75
N CYS A 47 -4.85 -7.01 -5.31
CA CYS A 47 -4.57 -6.32 -6.57
C CYS A 47 -4.05 -4.91 -6.27
N TYR A 48 -3.13 -4.43 -7.10
CA TYR A 48 -2.68 -3.04 -7.06
C TYR A 48 -2.73 -2.40 -8.45
N LEU A 49 -2.93 -1.08 -8.48
CA LEU A 49 -2.93 -0.25 -9.69
C LEU A 49 -1.98 0.93 -9.54
N ALA A 50 -1.33 1.29 -10.63
CA ALA A 50 -0.57 2.53 -10.72
C ALA A 50 -1.51 3.76 -10.69
N PRO A 51 -1.00 4.95 -10.32
CA PRO A 51 -1.77 6.19 -10.29
C PRO A 51 -2.59 6.46 -11.57
N ALA A 52 -2.00 6.26 -12.76
CA ALA A 52 -2.68 6.46 -14.04
C ALA A 52 -3.81 5.46 -14.34
N ASP A 53 -3.78 4.27 -13.74
CA ASP A 53 -4.74 3.17 -13.98
C ASP A 53 -5.82 3.07 -12.89
N SER A 54 -5.68 3.86 -11.83
CA SER A 54 -6.55 3.83 -10.65
C SER A 54 -8.00 4.30 -10.94
N SER A 55 -8.95 3.96 -10.06
CA SER A 55 -10.40 4.04 -10.33
C SER A 55 -10.98 5.45 -10.45
N ALA A 56 -10.33 6.47 -9.89
CA ALA A 56 -10.87 7.83 -9.96
C ALA A 56 -10.64 8.42 -11.35
N GLN A 57 -11.61 9.19 -11.85
CA GLN A 57 -11.56 9.85 -13.17
C GLN A 57 -10.24 10.61 -13.43
N ASP A 58 -9.72 11.27 -12.39
CA ASP A 58 -8.48 12.04 -12.44
C ASP A 58 -7.33 11.36 -11.67
N GLY A 59 -7.41 10.04 -11.49
CA GLY A 59 -6.47 9.22 -10.73
C GLY A 59 -6.57 9.40 -9.21
N SER A 60 -6.24 8.35 -8.48
CA SER A 60 -6.32 8.24 -7.02
C SER A 60 -5.03 7.76 -6.35
N SER A 61 -3.89 8.02 -6.98
CA SER A 61 -2.58 7.51 -6.55
C SER A 61 -2.51 5.98 -6.63
N LEU A 62 -1.58 5.37 -5.89
CA LEU A 62 -1.52 3.93 -5.65
C LEU A 62 -2.86 3.47 -5.06
N GLU A 63 -3.51 2.57 -5.78
CA GLU A 63 -4.75 1.94 -5.36
C GLU A 63 -4.51 0.46 -5.13
N ILE A 64 -5.02 -0.05 -4.01
CA ILE A 64 -5.08 -1.47 -3.70
C ILE A 64 -6.54 -1.92 -3.64
N ARG A 65 -6.79 -3.17 -4.01
CA ARG A 65 -8.12 -3.80 -4.05
C ARG A 65 -8.07 -5.24 -3.59
N GLN A 66 -9.21 -5.74 -3.12
CA GLN A 66 -9.40 -7.14 -2.76
C GLN A 66 -8.29 -7.62 -1.80
N VAL A 67 -8.01 -6.82 -0.77
CA VAL A 67 -6.88 -7.06 0.13
C VAL A 67 -7.28 -8.13 1.13
N HIS A 68 -6.64 -9.29 1.02
CA HIS A 68 -6.86 -10.43 1.88
C HIS A 68 -5.70 -10.62 2.85
N LEU A 69 -6.02 -10.94 4.10
CA LEU A 69 -5.11 -11.40 5.14
C LEU A 69 -5.47 -12.83 5.54
N ASN A 70 -4.55 -13.78 5.40
CA ASN A 70 -4.75 -15.21 5.64
C ASN A 70 -6.00 -15.79 4.95
N GLY A 71 -6.27 -15.30 3.74
CA GLY A 71 -7.43 -15.70 2.94
C GLY A 71 -8.76 -15.06 3.32
N PHE A 72 -8.79 -14.15 4.29
CA PHE A 72 -9.96 -13.35 4.64
C PHE A 72 -9.86 -11.97 3.99
N LEU A 73 -10.91 -11.52 3.31
CA LEU A 73 -11.00 -10.15 2.84
C LEU A 73 -11.03 -9.22 4.06
N VAL A 74 -10.20 -8.18 4.07
CA VAL A 74 -10.14 -7.18 5.15
C VAL A 74 -10.35 -5.76 4.65
N LEU A 75 -10.13 -5.53 3.35
CA LEU A 75 -10.23 -4.22 2.74
C LEU A 75 -10.52 -4.38 1.24
N GLU A 76 -11.74 -4.03 0.83
CA GLU A 76 -12.17 -4.10 -0.58
C GLU A 76 -11.36 -3.13 -1.44
N ARG A 77 -11.05 -1.94 -0.90
CA ARG A 77 -10.29 -0.91 -1.61
C ARG A 77 -9.63 0.09 -0.67
N SER A 78 -8.42 0.54 -1.02
CA SER A 78 -7.82 1.74 -0.43
C SER A 78 -7.06 2.56 -1.46
N HIS A 79 -7.26 3.87 -1.42
CA HIS A 79 -6.66 4.84 -2.32
C HIS A 79 -6.87 6.28 -1.81
N VAL A 80 -6.29 7.26 -2.51
CA VAL A 80 -6.46 8.70 -2.22
C VAL A 80 -7.22 9.35 -3.39
N PRO A 81 -8.57 9.32 -3.43
CA PRO A 81 -9.31 9.88 -4.57
C PRO A 81 -9.17 11.40 -4.70
N LEU A 82 -9.09 12.14 -3.60
CA LEU A 82 -9.04 13.59 -3.61
C LEU A 82 -7.74 14.10 -3.01
N LEU A 83 -7.16 15.11 -3.68
CA LEU A 83 -5.98 15.82 -3.23
C LEU A 83 -6.17 17.30 -3.52
N PHE A 84 -5.92 18.14 -2.51
CA PHE A 84 -5.99 19.58 -2.65
C PHE A 84 -4.70 20.24 -2.22
N ALA A 85 -4.35 21.34 -2.88
CA ALA A 85 -3.31 22.28 -2.47
C ALA A 85 -3.96 23.65 -2.22
N ASN A 86 -4.07 24.03 -0.96
CA ASN A 86 -4.73 25.25 -0.53
C ASN A 86 -3.71 26.32 -0.15
N TYR A 87 -3.61 27.37 -0.95
CA TYR A 87 -2.69 28.47 -0.74
C TYR A 87 -3.27 29.51 0.21
N ASP A 88 -2.46 29.95 1.18
CA ASP A 88 -2.90 30.93 2.18
C ASP A 88 -3.41 32.21 1.50
N GLY A 89 -4.67 32.56 1.75
CA GLY A 89 -5.30 33.77 1.23
C GLY A 89 -5.53 33.79 -0.28
N SER A 90 -5.44 32.65 -0.98
CA SER A 90 -5.63 32.60 -2.44
C SER A 90 -6.31 31.32 -2.94
N THR A 91 -5.80 30.71 -4.01
CA THR A 91 -6.46 29.64 -4.76
C THR A 91 -6.34 28.29 -4.07
N CYS A 92 -7.44 27.55 -4.05
CA CYS A 92 -7.45 26.13 -3.72
C CYS A 92 -7.46 25.31 -5.01
N TYR A 93 -6.39 24.55 -5.25
CA TYR A 93 -6.27 23.65 -6.39
C TYR A 93 -6.72 22.25 -6.00
N ARG A 94 -7.44 21.58 -6.91
CA ARG A 94 -7.65 20.14 -6.86
C ARG A 94 -6.63 19.49 -7.77
N ASP A 95 -5.74 18.69 -7.19
CA ASP A 95 -4.66 18.05 -7.91
C ASP A 95 -5.05 16.67 -8.45
N TRP A 96 -4.81 16.49 -9.74
CA TRP A 96 -5.07 15.25 -10.46
C TRP A 96 -3.87 14.32 -10.34
N LYS A 97 -4.13 13.05 -10.03
CA LYS A 97 -3.12 12.04 -9.70
C LYS A 97 -3.08 10.93 -10.76
N ASN A 98 -3.43 11.26 -11.99
CA ASN A 98 -3.47 10.35 -13.14
C ASN A 98 -2.15 10.33 -13.93
N THR A 99 -1.11 11.05 -13.48
CA THR A 99 0.19 11.09 -14.16
C THR A 99 1.24 10.36 -13.33
N ASN A 100 1.66 9.19 -13.82
CA ASN A 100 2.79 8.45 -13.25
C ASN A 100 4.08 9.29 -13.34
N SER A 101 4.92 9.26 -12.32
CA SER A 101 6.19 9.99 -12.30
C SER A 101 7.35 9.06 -12.00
N ALA A 102 8.52 9.37 -12.55
CA ALA A 102 9.69 8.52 -12.41
C ALA A 102 10.26 8.57 -10.98
N PHE A 103 10.74 7.44 -10.49
CA PHE A 103 11.44 7.29 -9.21
C PHE A 103 12.46 6.16 -9.30
N ILE A 104 13.41 6.10 -8.36
CA ILE A 104 14.45 5.08 -8.38
C ILE A 104 13.81 3.75 -7.94
N SER A 105 13.91 2.74 -8.80
CA SER A 105 13.50 1.36 -8.51
C SER A 105 14.34 0.73 -7.41
N ALA A 106 13.75 -0.23 -6.70
CA ALA A 106 14.53 -1.13 -5.86
C ALA A 106 15.44 -2.01 -6.75
N ASN A 107 16.55 -2.49 -6.21
CA ASN A 107 17.49 -3.30 -6.99
C ASN A 107 16.93 -4.68 -7.39
N GLN A 108 15.97 -5.20 -6.64
CA GLN A 108 15.23 -6.44 -6.92
C GLN A 108 13.89 -6.47 -6.18
N VAL A 109 13.04 -7.47 -6.47
CA VAL A 109 11.73 -7.62 -5.82
C VAL A 109 11.84 -8.38 -4.50
N GLU A 110 12.48 -9.54 -4.51
CA GLU A 110 12.65 -10.40 -3.33
C GLU A 110 13.88 -9.96 -2.53
N ASN A 111 13.69 -9.68 -1.24
CA ASN A 111 14.70 -9.25 -0.29
C ASN A 111 15.66 -8.19 -0.86
N PRO A 112 15.13 -7.02 -1.29
CA PRO A 112 15.98 -5.95 -1.81
C PRO A 112 16.92 -5.42 -0.73
N THR A 113 18.15 -5.12 -1.13
CA THR A 113 19.14 -4.43 -0.29
C THR A 113 19.16 -2.93 -0.54
N ASP A 114 18.73 -2.50 -1.73
CA ASP A 114 18.56 -1.10 -2.11
C ASP A 114 17.07 -0.86 -2.40
N PRO A 115 16.34 -0.13 -1.53
CA PRO A 115 14.91 0.08 -1.67
C PRO A 115 14.58 1.10 -2.75
N ALA A 116 13.30 1.17 -3.14
CA ALA A 116 12.86 2.26 -4.02
C ALA A 116 12.95 3.62 -3.32
N ILE A 117 13.50 4.61 -4.03
CA ILE A 117 13.64 5.99 -3.54
C ILE A 117 12.72 6.89 -4.35
N THR A 118 11.73 7.46 -3.67
CA THR A 118 10.80 8.44 -4.24
C THR A 118 11.28 9.87 -4.05
N THR A 119 10.58 10.83 -4.65
CA THR A 119 10.83 12.26 -4.40
C THR A 119 10.80 12.60 -2.90
N CYS A 120 9.91 11.98 -2.13
CA CYS A 120 9.78 12.23 -0.70
C CYS A 120 10.89 11.59 0.14
N ASP A 121 11.54 10.54 -0.37
CA ASP A 121 12.69 9.92 0.29
C ASP A 121 13.99 10.68 -0.03
N ALA A 122 14.12 11.19 -1.26
CA ALA A 122 15.27 11.98 -1.69
C ALA A 122 15.23 13.46 -1.23
N SER A 123 14.05 13.99 -0.88
CA SER A 123 13.91 15.37 -0.40
C SER A 123 14.56 15.57 0.97
N THR A 124 15.41 16.59 1.07
CA THR A 124 16.05 17.01 2.34
C THR A 124 15.66 18.42 2.78
N SER A 125 14.81 19.11 2.01
CA SER A 125 14.40 20.49 2.27
C SER A 125 12.99 20.74 1.74
N THR A 126 12.24 21.61 2.42
CA THR A 126 10.94 22.09 1.96
C THR A 126 11.04 23.11 0.84
N THR A 127 12.23 23.67 0.60
CA THR A 127 12.46 24.78 -0.34
C THR A 127 13.49 24.49 -1.43
N VAL A 128 13.98 23.25 -1.53
CA VAL A 128 14.90 22.86 -2.61
C VAL A 128 14.25 21.75 -3.42
N PRO A 129 14.01 21.95 -4.72
CA PRO A 129 13.45 20.90 -5.56
C PRO A 129 14.44 19.74 -5.65
N VAL A 130 13.91 18.52 -5.55
CA VAL A 130 14.68 17.27 -5.65
C VAL A 130 15.16 17.02 -7.09
N GLY A 131 14.50 17.67 -8.06
CA GLY A 131 14.73 17.45 -9.49
C GLY A 131 14.07 16.18 -10.01
N SER A 132 14.49 15.76 -11.21
CA SER A 132 13.99 14.52 -11.82
C SER A 132 14.79 13.31 -11.34
N CYS A 133 14.16 12.12 -11.32
CA CYS A 133 14.86 10.86 -11.10
C CYS A 133 16.07 10.77 -12.05
N PRO A 134 17.27 10.36 -11.59
CA PRO A 134 17.56 9.70 -10.31
C PRO A 134 17.97 10.66 -9.17
N PHE A 135 17.51 11.91 -9.18
CA PHE A 135 17.70 12.85 -8.06
C PHE A 135 19.18 13.13 -7.71
N GLY A 136 20.10 12.89 -8.64
CA GLY A 136 21.54 12.96 -8.40
C GLY A 136 22.10 11.81 -7.55
N LEU A 137 21.30 10.81 -7.19
CA LEU A 137 21.68 9.66 -6.36
C LEU A 137 22.17 8.45 -7.18
N GLY A 138 21.93 8.45 -8.49
CA GLY A 138 22.16 7.30 -9.37
C GLY A 138 21.04 6.24 -9.28
N GLY A 139 21.23 5.10 -9.94
CA GLY A 139 20.23 4.02 -9.99
C GLY A 139 19.28 4.10 -11.20
N SER A 140 18.39 3.10 -11.29
CA SER A 140 17.47 2.93 -12.42
C SER A 140 16.12 3.56 -12.13
N CYS A 141 15.65 4.42 -13.03
CA CYS A 141 14.35 5.08 -12.90
C CYS A 141 13.23 4.25 -13.53
N ILE A 142 12.12 4.10 -12.81
CA ILE A 142 10.89 3.47 -13.28
C ILE A 142 9.69 4.40 -13.04
N THR A 143 8.59 4.15 -13.76
CA THR A 143 7.26 4.68 -13.45
C THR A 143 6.34 3.52 -13.07
N GLY A 144 5.17 3.81 -12.50
CA GLY A 144 4.24 2.78 -12.04
C GLY A 144 4.46 2.44 -10.56
N VAL A 145 4.41 1.15 -10.20
CA VAL A 145 4.52 0.68 -8.81
C VAL A 145 5.73 -0.25 -8.67
N GLN A 146 6.58 0.02 -7.69
CA GLN A 146 7.60 -0.91 -7.23
C GLN A 146 6.98 -1.83 -6.18
N VAL A 147 7.20 -3.14 -6.35
CA VAL A 147 6.92 -4.16 -5.34
C VAL A 147 8.25 -4.58 -4.68
N GLU A 148 8.28 -4.62 -3.36
CA GLU A 148 9.42 -5.05 -2.56
C GLU A 148 8.93 -6.05 -1.49
N LYS A 149 9.45 -7.26 -1.51
CA LYS A 149 9.08 -8.34 -0.59
C LYS A 149 10.26 -8.61 0.33
N TYR A 150 10.19 -8.13 1.56
CA TYR A 150 11.17 -8.38 2.61
C TYR A 150 10.78 -9.62 3.41
N ASP A 151 11.70 -10.16 4.21
CA ASP A 151 11.40 -11.27 5.13
C ASP A 151 10.30 -10.94 6.17
N ASP A 152 10.09 -9.65 6.49
CA ASP A 152 9.16 -9.20 7.54
C ASP A 152 7.98 -8.33 7.05
N ARG A 153 8.00 -7.88 5.78
CA ARG A 153 6.95 -7.04 5.21
C ARG A 153 6.90 -7.04 3.67
N LEU A 154 5.72 -6.73 3.13
CA LEU A 154 5.51 -6.29 1.76
C LEU A 154 5.50 -4.75 1.69
N VAL A 155 6.15 -4.17 0.69
CA VAL A 155 6.08 -2.73 0.39
C VAL A 155 5.67 -2.51 -1.06
N LEU A 156 4.69 -1.64 -1.26
CA LEU A 156 4.28 -1.12 -2.56
C LEU A 156 4.59 0.37 -2.60
N THR A 157 5.40 0.82 -3.56
CA THR A 157 5.88 2.21 -3.66
C THR A 157 5.56 2.80 -5.04
N THR A 158 5.07 4.03 -5.10
CA THR A 158 4.92 4.78 -6.36
C THR A 158 5.25 6.26 -6.20
N ASN A 159 5.49 6.91 -7.33
CA ASN A 159 5.64 8.36 -7.47
C ASN A 159 4.67 8.84 -8.58
N HIS A 160 4.03 9.99 -8.37
CA HIS A 160 3.12 10.62 -9.33
C HIS A 160 3.24 12.14 -9.27
N SER A 161 2.61 12.83 -10.21
CA SER A 161 2.70 14.29 -10.30
C SER A 161 1.37 14.95 -10.62
N ALA A 162 1.20 16.17 -10.09
CA ALA A 162 0.20 17.13 -10.54
C ALA A 162 0.89 18.48 -10.73
N ALA A 163 0.89 19.00 -11.95
CA ALA A 163 1.64 20.23 -12.29
C ALA A 163 3.09 20.21 -11.74
N TRP A 164 3.48 21.21 -10.96
CA TRP A 164 4.83 21.34 -10.37
C TRP A 164 5.05 20.46 -9.13
N TYR A 165 4.02 19.78 -8.62
CA TYR A 165 4.14 18.89 -7.48
C TYR A 165 4.54 17.48 -7.88
N LYS A 166 5.18 16.81 -6.91
CA LYS A 166 5.50 15.39 -6.93
C LYS A 166 5.00 14.77 -5.65
N TYR A 167 4.36 13.63 -5.78
CA TYR A 167 3.70 12.94 -4.69
C TYR A 167 4.17 11.50 -4.65
N ALA A 168 4.39 10.98 -3.44
CA ALA A 168 4.75 9.59 -3.23
C ALA A 168 3.60 8.88 -2.50
N SER A 169 3.34 7.63 -2.86
CA SER A 169 2.47 6.77 -2.06
C SER A 169 3.19 5.47 -1.77
N ARG A 170 3.05 5.01 -0.53
CA ARG A 170 3.63 3.76 -0.06
C ARG A 170 2.65 3.02 0.82
N TYR A 171 2.42 1.75 0.55
CA TYR A 171 1.75 0.83 1.48
C TYR A 171 2.77 -0.16 2.00
N VAL A 172 2.74 -0.42 3.31
CA VAL A 172 3.54 -1.45 3.96
C VAL A 172 2.60 -2.43 4.66
N PHE A 173 2.80 -3.73 4.45
CA PHE A 173 2.02 -4.79 5.09
C PHE A 173 2.96 -5.71 5.86
N TYR A 174 2.69 -5.92 7.13
CA TYR A 174 3.54 -6.71 8.04
C TYR A 174 2.94 -8.08 8.32
N ALA A 175 3.77 -9.03 8.76
CA ALA A 175 3.33 -10.38 9.09
C ALA A 175 2.28 -10.46 10.22
N ASP A 176 2.24 -9.44 11.08
CA ASP A 176 1.32 -9.38 12.23
C ASP A 176 -0.06 -8.78 11.87
N GLY A 177 -0.35 -8.57 10.60
CA GLY A 177 -1.63 -8.03 10.14
C GLY A 177 -1.69 -6.49 10.10
N ARG A 178 -0.65 -5.78 10.56
CA ARG A 178 -0.59 -4.32 10.40
C ARG A 178 -0.44 -3.95 8.93
N PHE A 179 -1.18 -2.93 8.51
CA PHE A 179 -0.95 -2.22 7.25
C PHE A 179 -0.70 -0.74 7.54
N GLN A 180 0.22 -0.12 6.79
CA GLN A 180 0.67 1.25 7.01
C GLN A 180 0.70 2.02 5.68
N PRO A 181 -0.36 2.77 5.37
CA PRO A 181 -0.36 3.69 4.24
C PRO A 181 0.43 4.96 4.56
N ARG A 182 1.19 5.47 3.58
CA ARG A 182 1.88 6.76 3.63
C ARG A 182 1.64 7.51 2.33
N PHE A 183 1.34 8.80 2.47
CA PHE A 183 1.30 9.75 1.36
C PHE A 183 2.31 10.86 1.62
N GLY A 184 3.15 11.14 0.63
CA GLY A 184 4.20 12.14 0.72
C GLY A 184 3.95 13.28 -0.27
N PHE A 185 4.34 14.49 0.16
CA PHE A 185 4.22 15.72 -0.63
C PHE A 185 5.63 16.23 -0.98
N GLY A 186 5.78 16.73 -2.21
CA GLY A 186 7.05 17.21 -2.73
C GLY A 186 6.86 18.10 -3.96
N ASN A 187 7.94 18.69 -4.45
CA ASN A 187 7.96 19.63 -5.56
C ASN A 187 9.07 19.27 -6.55
N SER A 188 8.81 19.35 -7.85
CA SER A 188 9.78 18.97 -8.88
C SER A 188 10.67 20.10 -9.41
N ASP A 189 10.20 21.35 -9.43
CA ASP A 189 10.83 22.42 -10.21
C ASP A 189 11.03 23.74 -9.45
N GLY A 190 10.61 23.80 -8.19
CA GLY A 190 10.71 24.98 -7.36
C GLY A 190 9.61 26.01 -7.63
N THR A 191 8.55 25.68 -8.36
CA THR A 191 7.39 26.58 -8.45
C THR A 191 6.70 26.67 -7.09
N ASN A 192 6.45 27.90 -6.60
CA ASN A 192 5.72 28.18 -5.35
C ASN A 192 6.29 27.59 -4.05
N PHE A 193 7.53 27.11 -4.05
CA PHE A 193 8.22 26.60 -2.86
C PHE A 193 8.37 27.59 -1.70
N GLY A 194 8.37 28.90 -1.99
CA GLY A 194 8.43 29.98 -1.00
C GLY A 194 7.05 30.47 -0.53
N THR A 195 5.97 29.87 -1.01
CA THR A 195 4.60 30.28 -0.68
C THR A 195 3.98 29.26 0.26
N ASN A 196 3.47 29.71 1.41
CA ASN A 196 2.79 28.82 2.35
C ASN A 196 1.48 28.30 1.75
N HIS A 197 1.29 26.99 1.88
CA HIS A 197 0.08 26.29 1.48
C HIS A 197 -0.03 24.97 2.23
N TYR A 198 -1.22 24.39 2.22
CA TYR A 198 -1.50 23.09 2.84
C TYR A 198 -1.90 22.08 1.78
N HIS A 199 -1.39 20.86 1.92
CA HIS A 199 -1.89 19.73 1.16
C HIS A 199 -2.89 18.94 2.00
N ILE A 200 -4.03 18.58 1.39
CA ILE A 200 -5.06 17.77 2.02
C ILE A 200 -5.29 16.55 1.14
N GLY A 201 -4.83 15.39 1.61
CA GLY A 201 -5.10 14.10 0.99
C GLY A 201 -6.26 13.40 1.68
N TYR A 202 -7.29 13.05 0.93
CA TYR A 202 -8.44 12.29 1.44
C TYR A 202 -8.22 10.81 1.16
N TRP A 203 -8.05 10.02 2.20
CA TRP A 203 -8.04 8.57 2.08
C TRP A 203 -9.47 8.04 1.99
N ARG A 204 -9.72 7.16 1.03
CA ARG A 204 -10.91 6.30 1.02
C ARG A 204 -10.44 4.89 1.29
N MET A 205 -10.83 4.35 2.44
CA MET A 205 -10.57 2.97 2.84
C MET A 205 -11.92 2.30 3.01
N ASN A 206 -12.21 1.31 2.17
CA ASN A 206 -13.42 0.51 2.28
C ASN A 206 -13.06 -0.82 2.94
N PHE A 207 -13.19 -0.86 4.27
CA PHE A 207 -13.07 -2.10 5.02
C PHE A 207 -14.21 -3.04 4.61
N ASP A 208 -13.93 -4.34 4.71
CA ASP A 208 -14.89 -5.40 4.40
C ASP A 208 -14.52 -6.58 5.31
N ILE A 209 -14.63 -6.37 6.62
CA ILE A 209 -14.18 -7.33 7.63
C ILE A 209 -15.31 -8.30 7.90
N ASP A 210 -15.06 -9.59 7.69
CA ASP A 210 -16.06 -10.67 7.81
C ASP A 210 -17.27 -10.53 6.86
N GLY A 211 -17.21 -9.64 5.87
CA GLY A 211 -18.19 -9.45 4.80
C GLY A 211 -18.88 -8.09 4.82
N ALA A 212 -19.44 -7.71 3.66
CA ALA A 212 -19.85 -6.34 3.37
C ALA A 212 -21.06 -5.80 4.15
N SER A 213 -21.69 -6.59 5.02
CA SER A 213 -22.90 -6.19 5.75
C SER A 213 -22.66 -5.72 7.19
N ASP A 214 -21.47 -5.97 7.75
CA ASP A 214 -21.31 -6.05 9.22
C ASP A 214 -20.23 -5.12 9.79
N ASP A 215 -19.66 -4.22 8.98
CA ASP A 215 -18.63 -3.28 9.46
C ASP A 215 -19.23 -2.14 10.29
N GLU A 216 -18.91 -2.10 11.58
CA GLU A 216 -19.24 -1.01 12.50
C GLU A 216 -17.96 -0.30 12.98
N VAL A 217 -18.02 1.03 13.13
CA VAL A 217 -16.93 1.81 13.71
C VAL A 217 -17.18 2.00 15.20
N PHE A 218 -16.24 1.58 16.03
CA PHE A 218 -16.28 1.85 17.47
C PHE A 218 -15.23 2.89 17.87
N ILE A 219 -15.64 3.85 18.70
CA ILE A 219 -14.74 4.78 19.39
C ILE A 219 -14.43 4.20 20.76
N VAL A 220 -13.15 3.96 21.02
CA VAL A 220 -12.65 3.49 22.32
C VAL A 220 -11.78 4.60 22.92
N ASP A 221 -12.18 5.09 24.09
CA ASP A 221 -11.45 6.11 24.85
C ASP A 221 -11.40 5.75 26.35
N ASP A 222 -10.88 6.66 27.17
CA ASP A 222 -10.75 6.47 28.63
C ASP A 222 -12.11 6.28 29.34
N GLN A 223 -13.23 6.59 28.68
CA GLN A 223 -14.59 6.45 29.22
C GLN A 223 -15.28 5.15 28.77
N GLY A 224 -14.69 4.41 27.84
CA GLY A 224 -15.17 3.10 27.39
C GLY A 224 -15.27 2.98 25.87
N GLN A 225 -16.10 2.05 25.41
CA GLN A 225 -16.36 1.81 23.99
C GLN A 225 -17.77 2.29 23.62
N SER A 226 -17.89 3.03 22.52
CA SER A 226 -19.16 3.45 21.95
C SER A 226 -19.20 3.16 20.44
N ALA A 227 -20.33 2.67 19.95
CA ALA A 227 -20.54 2.51 18.51
C ALA A 227 -20.77 3.90 17.88
N GLN A 228 -20.03 4.20 16.82
CA GLN A 228 -20.28 5.36 15.97
C GLN A 228 -21.29 4.95 14.89
N SER A 229 -22.36 5.74 14.73
CA SER A 229 -23.23 5.60 13.58
C SER A 229 -22.43 5.83 12.30
N THR A 230 -22.38 4.84 11.43
CA THR A 230 -21.97 4.98 10.03
C THR A 230 -23.23 5.32 9.24
N GLU A 231 -23.33 6.54 8.72
CA GLU A 231 -24.40 6.95 7.80
C GLU A 231 -24.26 6.28 6.42
#